data_AF-A0A6C0LTA5-F1
#
_entry.id   AF-A0A6C0LTA5-F1
#
_cell.length_a   1.000
_cell.length_b   1.000
_cell.length_c   1.000
_cell.angle_alpha   90.00
_cell.angle_beta   90.00
_cell.angle_gamma   90.00
#
_symmetry.space_group_name_H-M   'P 1'
#
loop_
_entity.id
_entity.type
_entity.pdbx_description
1 polymer ?
#
loop_
_entity_poly.entity_id
_entity_poly.type
_entity_poly.pdbx_seq_one_letter_code
_entity_poly.pdbx_strand_id
1 'polypeptide(L)' 'MPATTRSRAKRMSSAKRSYRKRVKSSTCRRKGPAVCRSLSNCKYTKGKKRTYCRKSKNTRRRR' A
#
# COMPACT_ATOMS: atom_id res chain seq x y z
N MET A 1 20.92 19.46 24.85
CA MET A 1 21.00 18.27 23.98
C MET A 1 19.96 18.33 22.85
N PRO A 2 20.20 19.00 21.70
CA PRO A 2 19.18 19.08 20.65
C PRO A 2 19.56 18.18 19.46
N ALA A 3 19.04 16.94 19.37
CA ALA A 3 19.31 16.11 18.18
C ALA A 3 18.33 14.95 17.89
N THR A 4 17.10 14.94 18.40
CA THR A 4 16.13 13.83 18.13
C THR A 4 15.21 14.06 16.92
N THR A 5 15.31 15.19 16.22
CA THR A 5 14.42 15.54 15.09
C THR A 5 14.87 14.96 13.74
N ARG A 6 16.19 14.93 13.47
CA ARG A 6 16.75 14.47 12.18
C ARG A 6 16.59 12.95 11.97
N SER A 7 16.71 12.16 13.04
CA SER A 7 16.49 10.71 13.03
C SER A 7 15.01 10.33 12.84
N ARG A 8 14.09 11.10 13.42
CA ARG A 8 12.64 10.92 13.28
C ARG A 8 12.15 11.23 11.86
N ALA A 9 12.67 12.31 11.25
CA ALA A 9 12.38 12.66 9.86
C ALA A 9 12.85 11.58 8.87
N LYS A 10 14.06 11.02 9.05
CA LYS A 10 14.56 9.89 8.26
C LYS A 10 13.63 8.66 8.36
N ARG A 11 13.23 8.26 9.56
CA ARG A 11 12.28 7.14 9.77
C ARG A 11 10.91 7.38 9.11
N MET A 12 10.38 8.61 9.17
CA MET A 12 9.12 8.93 8.50
C MET A 12 9.23 8.86 6.97
N SER A 13 10.35 9.31 6.39
CA SER A 13 10.57 9.25 4.95
C SER A 13 10.68 7.81 4.42
N SER A 14 11.38 6.92 5.14
CA SER A 14 11.51 5.51 4.78
C SER A 14 10.16 4.78 4.84
N ALA A 15 9.37 5.03 5.89
CA ALA A 15 8.02 4.49 6.04
C ALA A 15 7.09 4.95 4.90
N LYS A 16 7.13 6.25 4.55
CA LYS A 16 6.38 6.81 3.41
C LYS A 16 6.77 6.14 2.10
N ARG A 17 8.08 5.94 1.85
CA ARG A 17 8.60 5.29 0.63
C ARG A 17 8.15 3.82 0.55
N SER A 18 8.24 3.09 1.67
CA SER A 18 7.78 1.70 1.78
C SER A 18 6.28 1.58 1.52
N TYR A 19 5.46 2.46 2.12
CA TYR A 19 4.02 2.53 1.87
C TYR A 19 3.72 2.82 0.39
N ARG A 20 4.44 3.76 -0.24
CA ARG A 20 4.29 4.07 -1.67
C ARG A 20 4.56 2.84 -2.54
N LYS A 21 5.67 2.13 -2.29
CA LYS A 21 6.03 0.89 -3.02
C LYS A 21 5.09 -0.29 -2.74
N ARG A 22 4.44 -0.32 -1.58
CA ARG A 22 3.53 -1.42 -1.23
C ARG A 22 2.12 -1.20 -1.78
N VAL A 23 1.61 0.00 -1.59
CA VAL A 23 0.21 0.33 -1.87
C VAL A 23 0.08 1.08 -3.18
N LYS A 24 0.86 2.14 -3.40
CA LYS A 24 0.66 3.03 -4.55
C LYS A 24 1.09 2.42 -5.88
N SER A 25 2.12 1.57 -5.90
CA SER A 25 2.61 0.88 -7.11
C SER A 25 2.01 -0.51 -7.33
N SER A 26 0.98 -0.90 -6.58
CA SER A 26 0.31 -2.17 -6.82
C SER A 26 -0.51 -2.11 -8.11
N THR A 27 -0.33 -3.11 -8.97
CA THR A 27 -1.09 -3.32 -10.21
C THR A 27 -2.61 -3.43 -10.01
N CYS A 28 -3.05 -3.80 -8.80
CA CYS A 28 -4.46 -3.86 -8.42
C CYS A 28 -5.07 -2.47 -8.19
N ARG A 29 -4.27 -1.46 -7.85
CA ARG A 29 -4.80 -0.17 -7.40
C ARG A 29 -5.50 0.54 -8.56
N ARG A 30 -6.66 1.17 -8.27
CA ARG A 30 -7.50 1.89 -9.24
C ARG A 30 -8.10 1.03 -10.36
N LYS A 31 -7.96 -0.29 -10.32
CA LYS A 31 -8.66 -1.19 -11.26
C LYS A 31 -10.15 -1.23 -10.95
N GLY A 32 -10.96 -1.24 -11.99
CA GLY A 32 -12.41 -1.44 -11.91
C GLY A 32 -12.78 -2.87 -11.49
N PRO A 33 -14.05 -3.14 -11.17
CA PRO A 33 -14.50 -4.42 -10.63
C PRO A 33 -14.20 -5.61 -11.56
N ALA A 34 -14.49 -5.49 -12.86
CA ALA A 34 -14.24 -6.56 -13.84
C ALA A 34 -12.75 -6.91 -13.93
N VAL A 35 -11.89 -5.90 -14.14
CA VAL A 35 -10.44 -6.09 -14.23
C VAL A 35 -9.84 -6.55 -12.90
N CYS A 36 -10.41 -6.15 -11.77
CA CYS A 36 -9.93 -6.59 -10.47
C CYS A 36 -10.19 -8.09 -10.24
N ARG A 37 -11.33 -8.60 -10.72
CA ARG A 37 -11.72 -10.01 -10.58
C ARG A 37 -10.95 -10.94 -11.50
N SER A 38 -10.52 -10.46 -12.67
CA SER A 38 -9.67 -11.25 -13.58
C SER A 38 -8.21 -11.36 -13.12
N LEU A 39 -7.76 -10.50 -12.21
CA LEU A 39 -6.39 -10.52 -11.69
C LEU A 39 -6.26 -11.47 -10.49
N SER A 40 -5.48 -12.54 -10.65
CA SER A 40 -5.26 -13.60 -9.65
C SER A 40 -4.78 -13.11 -8.26
N ASN A 41 -4.05 -11.99 -8.22
CA ASN A 41 -3.46 -11.46 -6.99
C ASN A 41 -4.19 -10.23 -6.41
N CYS A 42 -5.38 -9.94 -6.93
CA CYS A 42 -6.18 -8.79 -6.54
C CYS A 42 -7.52 -9.21 -5.95
N LYS A 43 -8.04 -8.39 -5.04
CA LYS A 43 -9.37 -8.55 -4.45
C LYS A 43 -10.10 -7.22 -4.51
N TYR A 44 -11.33 -7.26 -5.01
CA TYR A 44 -12.25 -6.13 -4.96
C TYR A 44 -12.93 -6.13 -3.58
N THR A 45 -12.77 -5.07 -2.80
CA THR A 45 -13.25 -5.01 -1.41
C THR A 45 -14.03 -3.72 -1.17
N LYS A 46 -15.00 -3.78 -0.26
CA LYS A 46 -15.71 -2.61 0.24
C LYS A 46 -14.90 -1.99 1.38
N GLY A 47 -14.52 -0.72 1.24
CA GLY A 47 -13.98 0.09 2.32
C GLY A 47 -15.06 0.96 2.95
N LYS A 48 -14.71 1.73 3.99
CA LYS A 48 -15.63 2.61 4.71
C LYS A 48 -16.36 3.63 3.81
N LYS A 49 -15.69 4.15 2.79
CA LYS A 49 -16.25 5.19 1.90
C LYS A 49 -16.54 4.73 0.46
N ARG A 50 -15.87 3.68 -0.01
CA ARG A 50 -16.01 3.18 -1.40
C ARG A 50 -15.50 1.76 -1.53
N THR A 51 -15.96 1.08 -2.58
CA THR A 51 -15.33 -0.16 -3.06
C THR A 51 -14.05 0.14 -3.82
N TYR A 52 -13.04 -0.70 -3.68
CA TYR A 52 -11.77 -0.55 -4.38
C TYR A 52 -11.06 -1.89 -4.57
N CYS A 53 -10.25 -1.96 -5.62
CA CYS A 53 -9.36 -3.08 -5.86
C CYS A 53 -8.04 -2.92 -5.08
N ARG A 54 -7.62 -3.96 -4.38
CA ARG A 54 -6.34 -4.05 -3.67
C ARG A 54 -5.71 -5.42 -3.83
N LYS A 55 -4.45 -5.57 -3.41
CA LYS A 55 -3.82 -6.90 -3.30
C LYS A 55 -4.58 -7.81 -2.33
N SER A 56 -4.80 -9.06 -2.74
CA SER A 56 -5.46 -10.07 -1.92
C SER A 56 -4.57 -10.48 -0.73
N LYS A 57 -3.29 -10.74 -1.00
CA LYS A 57 -2.28 -11.12 -0.01
C LYS A 57 -1.16 -10.08 0.06
N ASN A 58 -0.75 -9.72 1.27
CA ASN A 58 0.41 -8.87 1.53
C ASN A 58 1.50 -9.71 2.22
N THR A 59 1.95 -10.77 1.55
CA THR A 59 2.84 -11.81 2.12
C THR A 59 4.29 -11.38 2.32
N ARG A 60 4.72 -10.23 1.78
CA ARG A 60 6.05 -9.70 2.11
C ARG A 60 6.04 -9.01 3.48
N ARG A 61 6.32 -9.77 4.54
CA ARG A 61 7.05 -9.23 5.69
C ARG A 61 8.43 -8.82 5.16
N ARG A 62 8.62 -7.52 4.88
CA ARG A 62 9.97 -7.00 4.70
C ARG A 62 10.56 -6.91 6.12
N ARG A 63 11.56 -7.75 6.40
CA ARG A 63 12.43 -7.60 7.58
C ARG A 63 13.05 -6.21 7.57
#